data_AF-A0A813LGJ1-F1
#
_entry.id   AF-A0A813LGJ1-F1
#
_cell.length_a   1.000
_cell.length_b   1.000
_cell.length_c   1.000
_cell.angle_alpha   90.00
_cell.angle_beta   90.00
_cell.angle_gamma   90.00
#
_symmetry.space_group_name_H-M   'P 1'
#
loop_
_entity.id
_entity.type
_entity.pdbx_description
1 polymer ?
#
loop_
_entity_poly.entity_id
_entity_poly.type
_entity_poly.pdbx_seq_one_letter_code
_entity_poly.pdbx_strand_id
1 'polypeptide(L)'
;LYLLQDAFQKDVNDPDRAGIPENHLSFYYYKYFKKQLNPKLFNLSTNLELIALVKDTVAIAADTQVLTAPAELDSLGTFVKQTEENRRERQRRIDAGDETARLKFVTVPAAVIEPVTSLAPVAAKGKGKGKGKW
;
A
#
# COMPACT_ATOMS: atom_id res chain seq x y z
N LEU A 1 -5.99 -3.52 -2.96
CA LEU A 1 -4.86 -4.39 -2.55
C LEU A 1 -5.02 -5.82 -3.08
N TYR A 2 -6.24 -6.37 -3.15
CA TYR A 2 -6.49 -7.69 -3.75
C TYR A 2 -5.83 -7.90 -5.12
N LEU A 3 -6.06 -6.99 -6.08
CA LEU A 3 -5.48 -7.09 -7.42
C LEU A 3 -3.94 -7.10 -7.43
N LEU A 4 -3.30 -6.45 -6.45
CA LEU A 4 -1.85 -6.48 -6.31
C LEU A 4 -1.35 -7.89 -5.97
N GLN A 5 -2.03 -8.52 -5.01
CA GLN A 5 -1.71 -9.86 -4.54
C GLN A 5 -1.96 -10.91 -5.62
N ASP A 6 -3.12 -10.84 -6.29
CA ASP A 6 -3.47 -11.73 -7.40
C ASP A 6 -2.49 -11.60 -8.58
N ALA A 7 -2.14 -10.38 -8.97
CA ALA A 7 -1.13 -10.15 -10.01
C ALA A 7 0.26 -10.65 -9.61
N PHE A 8 0.65 -10.45 -8.34
CA PHE A 8 1.94 -10.93 -7.83
C PHE A 8 2.03 -12.46 -7.83
N GLN A 9 0.97 -13.15 -7.41
CA GLN A 9 0.91 -14.61 -7.44
C GLN A 9 1.04 -15.15 -8.87
N LYS A 10 0.37 -14.53 -9.84
CA LYS A 10 0.48 -14.89 -11.27
C LYS A 10 1.88 -14.65 -11.85
N ASP A 11 2.55 -13.58 -11.45
CA ASP A 11 3.91 -13.25 -11.94
C ASP A 11 5.00 -14.12 -11.32
N VAL A 12 4.92 -14.39 -10.01
CA VAL A 12 5.96 -15.14 -9.30
C VAL A 12 5.81 -16.65 -9.52
N ASN A 13 4.57 -17.14 -9.62
CA ASN A 13 4.23 -18.54 -9.93
C ASN A 13 5.05 -19.58 -9.14
N ASP A 14 5.35 -19.28 -7.88
CA ASP A 14 6.16 -20.10 -6.97
C ASP A 14 5.36 -20.40 -5.69
N PRO A 15 5.11 -21.69 -5.38
CA PRO A 15 4.36 -22.08 -4.18
C PRO A 15 5.03 -21.67 -2.87
N ASP A 16 6.36 -21.52 -2.85
CA ASP A 16 7.11 -21.13 -1.64
C ASP A 16 7.02 -19.61 -1.37
N ARG A 17 6.49 -18.84 -2.32
CA ARG A 17 6.39 -17.37 -2.25
C ARG A 17 4.95 -16.91 -2.38
N ALA A 18 4.14 -17.34 -1.41
CA ALA A 18 2.68 -17.18 -1.40
C ALA A 18 2.16 -15.72 -1.43
N GLY A 19 2.99 -14.70 -1.16
CA GLY A 19 2.56 -13.30 -1.23
C GLY A 19 3.64 -12.27 -0.98
N ILE A 20 3.21 -11.01 -0.84
CA ILE A 20 4.09 -9.86 -0.68
C ILE A 20 4.38 -9.60 0.80
N PRO A 21 5.64 -9.60 1.27
CA PRO A 21 5.96 -9.16 2.62
C PRO A 21 5.58 -7.70 2.86
N GLU A 22 5.13 -7.34 4.06
CA GLU A 22 4.68 -5.98 4.39
C GLU A 22 5.71 -4.90 3.99
N ASN A 23 6.99 -5.14 4.29
CA ASN A 23 8.09 -4.23 3.99
C ASN A 23 8.24 -3.91 2.49
N HIS A 24 7.80 -4.81 1.61
CA HIS A 24 7.89 -4.64 0.17
C HIS A 24 6.56 -4.20 -0.47
N LEU A 25 5.51 -4.03 0.32
CA LEU A 25 4.19 -3.68 -0.18
C LEU A 25 4.20 -2.37 -0.96
N SER A 26 4.81 -1.31 -0.41
CA SER A 26 4.93 -0.01 -1.10
C SER A 26 5.73 -0.11 -2.41
N PHE A 27 6.77 -0.95 -2.44
CA PHE A 27 7.58 -1.19 -3.64
C PHE A 27 6.78 -1.88 -4.74
N TYR A 28 6.09 -2.98 -4.42
CA TYR A 28 5.28 -3.70 -5.40
C TYR A 28 4.07 -2.87 -5.84
N TYR A 29 3.43 -2.12 -4.94
CA TYR A 29 2.35 -1.21 -5.31
C TYR A 29 2.80 -0.19 -6.37
N TYR A 30 3.99 0.40 -6.20
CA TYR A 30 4.57 1.30 -7.21
C TYR A 30 4.95 0.54 -8.49
N LYS A 31 5.50 -0.67 -8.40
CA LYS A 31 5.89 -1.48 -9.56
C LYS A 31 4.71 -1.74 -10.50
N TYR A 32 3.58 -2.19 -9.95
CA TYR A 32 2.38 -2.57 -10.71
C TYR A 32 1.52 -1.35 -11.10
N PHE A 33 1.25 -0.43 -10.18
CA PHE A 33 0.30 0.65 -10.42
C PHE A 33 0.93 1.99 -10.81
N LYS A 34 2.26 2.12 -10.75
CA LYS A 34 3.00 3.38 -10.97
C LYS A 34 2.49 4.53 -10.09
N LYS A 35 1.97 4.19 -8.92
CA LYS A 35 1.43 5.13 -7.92
C LYS A 35 2.07 4.85 -6.57
N GLN A 36 2.27 5.88 -5.76
CA GLN A 36 2.71 5.69 -4.39
C GLN A 36 1.53 5.27 -3.50
N LEU A 37 1.76 4.28 -2.64
CA LEU A 37 0.84 3.97 -1.57
C LEU A 37 1.15 4.87 -0.38
N ASN A 38 0.21 5.74 0.00
CA ASN A 38 0.41 6.72 1.07
C ASN A 38 -0.70 6.58 2.14
N PRO A 39 -0.41 5.93 3.28
CA PRO A 39 -1.37 5.80 4.40
C PRO A 39 -1.88 7.14 4.95
N LYS A 40 -1.09 8.23 4.82
CA LYS A 40 -1.47 9.55 5.35
C LYS A 40 -2.73 10.12 4.70
N LEU A 41 -3.04 9.73 3.46
CA LEU A 41 -4.28 10.13 2.78
C LEU A 41 -5.53 9.61 3.51
N PHE A 42 -5.39 8.49 4.22
CA PHE A 42 -6.44 7.86 5.01
C PHE A 42 -6.37 8.24 6.50
N ASN A 43 -5.57 9.25 6.85
CA ASN A 43 -5.25 9.63 8.22
C ASN A 43 -4.64 8.49 9.05
N LEU A 44 -3.82 7.66 8.39
CA LEU A 44 -3.13 6.52 8.99
C LEU A 44 -1.61 6.72 8.91
N SER A 45 -0.89 6.06 9.82
CA SER A 45 0.56 6.17 9.95
C SER A 45 1.30 4.98 9.37
N THR A 46 0.68 3.79 9.37
CA THR A 46 1.31 2.53 8.96
C THR A 46 0.53 1.82 7.85
N ASN A 47 1.22 0.93 7.13
CA ASN A 47 0.59 0.06 6.14
C ASN A 47 -0.35 -0.97 6.80
N LEU A 48 -0.03 -1.42 8.02
CA LEU A 48 -0.89 -2.30 8.82
C LEU A 48 -2.25 -1.67 9.10
N GLU A 49 -2.26 -0.41 9.54
CA GLU A 49 -3.50 0.33 9.76
C GLU A 49 -4.33 0.44 8.48
N LEU A 50 -3.67 0.65 7.34
CA LEU A 50 -4.35 0.75 6.04
C LEU A 50 -5.02 -0.58 5.67
N ILE A 51 -4.34 -1.69 5.90
CA ILE A 51 -4.85 -3.03 5.62
C ILE A 51 -5.99 -3.38 6.57
N ALA A 52 -5.95 -2.93 7.83
CA ALA A 52 -7.03 -3.11 8.78
C ALA A 52 -8.37 -2.50 8.32
N LEU A 53 -8.34 -1.43 7.49
CA LEU A 53 -9.56 -0.88 6.89
C LEU A 53 -10.22 -1.81 5.86
N VAL A 54 -9.47 -2.73 5.27
CA VAL A 54 -9.89 -3.61 4.18
C VAL A 54 -9.68 -5.10 4.51
N LYS A 55 -9.77 -5.44 5.80
CA LYS A 55 -9.53 -6.77 6.38
C LYS A 55 -10.26 -7.93 5.69
N ASP A 56 -11.43 -7.67 5.10
CA ASP A 56 -12.27 -8.70 4.46
C ASP A 56 -11.81 -9.03 3.03
N THR A 57 -10.91 -8.23 2.47
CA THR A 57 -10.37 -8.41 1.11
C THR A 57 -8.92 -8.85 1.09
N VAL A 58 -8.15 -8.42 2.09
CA VAL A 58 -6.70 -8.67 2.20
C VAL A 58 -6.33 -8.66 3.68
N ALA A 59 -5.48 -9.60 4.08
CA ALA A 59 -4.94 -9.70 5.43
C ALA A 59 -3.42 -9.90 5.38
N ILE A 60 -2.73 -9.43 6.41
CA ILE A 60 -1.35 -9.86 6.66
C ILE A 60 -1.39 -11.04 7.60
N ALA A 61 -0.82 -12.17 7.17
CA ALA A 61 -0.69 -13.35 8.01
C ALA A 61 0.26 -13.04 9.18
N ALA A 62 -0.21 -13.27 10.41
CA ALA A 62 0.53 -12.91 11.62
C ALA A 62 1.90 -13.60 11.69
N ASP A 63 1.96 -14.86 11.25
CA ASP A 63 3.15 -15.71 11.38
C ASP A 63 4.23 -15.37 10.35
N THR A 64 3.84 -15.01 9.14
CA THR A 64 4.75 -14.80 8.01
C THR A 64 4.95 -13.32 7.66
N GLN A 65 4.12 -12.42 8.19
CA GLN A 65 4.09 -10.99 7.82
C GLN A 65 3.94 -10.77 6.31
N VAL A 66 3.24 -11.71 5.66
CA VAL A 66 2.98 -11.72 4.22
C VAL A 66 1.53 -11.32 3.97
N LEU A 67 1.35 -10.44 2.99
CA LEU A 67 0.06 -10.05 2.47
C LEU A 67 -0.58 -11.24 1.75
N THR A 68 -1.79 -11.58 2.16
CA THR A 68 -2.58 -12.69 1.64
C THR A 68 -3.97 -12.19 1.31
N ALA A 69 -4.55 -12.72 0.24
CA ALA A 69 -5.93 -12.47 -0.11
C ALA A 69 -6.77 -13.66 0.35
N PRO A 70 -7.70 -13.49 1.31
CA PRO A 70 -8.62 -14.55 1.68
C PRO A 70 -9.59 -14.83 0.53
N ALA A 71 -9.60 -16.10 0.11
CA ALA A 71 -10.44 -16.70 -0.93
C ALA A 71 -10.26 -16.15 -2.36
N GLU A 72 -10.41 -17.07 -3.32
CA GLU A 72 -10.53 -16.75 -4.74
C GLU A 72 -11.89 -16.07 -4.97
N LEU A 73 -11.89 -14.90 -5.61
CA LEU A 73 -13.12 -14.16 -5.82
C LEU A 73 -13.94 -14.73 -6.98
N ASP A 74 -15.07 -15.35 -6.63
CA ASP A 74 -16.06 -15.80 -7.62
C ASP A 74 -16.73 -14.64 -8.38
N SER A 75 -16.85 -13.44 -7.79
CA SER A 75 -17.44 -12.28 -8.45
C SER A 75 -17.03 -10.93 -7.87
N LEU A 76 -17.00 -9.89 -8.71
CA LEU A 76 -16.83 -8.49 -8.29
C LEU A 76 -17.93 -8.02 -7.32
N GLY A 77 -19.12 -8.63 -7.39
CA GLY A 77 -20.23 -8.32 -6.50
C GLY A 77 -19.93 -8.62 -5.03
N THR A 78 -18.99 -9.53 -4.76
CA THR A 78 -18.56 -9.87 -3.40
C THR A 78 -17.90 -8.68 -2.70
N PHE A 79 -17.06 -7.91 -3.40
CA PHE A 79 -16.45 -6.69 -2.85
C PHE A 79 -17.48 -5.66 -2.43
N VAL A 80 -18.52 -5.47 -3.26
CA VAL A 80 -19.59 -4.51 -2.98
C VAL A 80 -20.37 -4.95 -1.74
N LYS A 81 -20.69 -6.24 -1.63
CA LYS A 81 -21.37 -6.80 -0.46
C LYS A 81 -20.54 -6.64 0.82
N GLN A 82 -19.26 -6.98 0.79
CA GLN A 82 -18.34 -6.82 1.93
C GLN A 82 -18.21 -5.34 2.34
N THR A 83 -18.07 -4.44 1.36
CA THR A 83 -17.96 -3.00 1.61
C THR A 83 -19.24 -2.45 2.25
N GLU A 84 -20.41 -2.85 1.77
CA GLU A 84 -21.69 -2.43 2.35
C GLU A 84 -21.91 -3.00 3.76
N GLU A 85 -21.53 -4.25 4.03
CA GLU A 85 -21.64 -4.81 5.38
C GLU A 85 -20.77 -4.04 6.38
N ASN A 86 -19.51 -3.76 6.02
CA ASN A 86 -18.61 -2.93 6.84
C ASN A 86 -19.16 -1.51 7.06
N ARG A 87 -19.80 -0.92 6.04
CA ARG A 87 -20.43 0.39 6.17
C ARG A 87 -21.59 0.35 7.17
N ARG A 88 -22.44 -0.68 7.12
CA ARG A 88 -23.56 -0.87 8.05
C ARG A 88 -23.09 -1.18 9.47
N GLU A 89 -22.07 -2.03 9.64
CA GLU A 89 -21.46 -2.31 10.93
C GLU A 89 -20.90 -1.02 11.56
N ARG A 90 -20.16 -0.22 10.79
CA ARG A 90 -19.64 1.06 11.25
C ARG A 90 -20.74 2.00 11.70
N GLN A 91 -21.83 2.11 10.93
CA GLN A 91 -22.96 2.95 11.31
C GLN A 91 -23.59 2.49 12.63
N ARG A 92 -23.82 1.18 12.79
CA ARG A 92 -24.35 0.61 14.04
C ARG A 92 -23.46 0.92 15.25
N ARG A 93 -22.14 0.88 15.09
CA ARG A 93 -21.18 1.24 16.16
C ARG A 93 -21.25 2.72 16.52
N ILE A 94 -21.32 3.60 15.51
CA ILE A 94 -21.49 5.04 15.71
C ILE A 94 -22.80 5.33 16.45
N ASP A 95 -23.91 4.70 16.03
CA ASP A 95 -25.22 4.88 16.65
C ASP A 95 -25.25 4.38 18.11
N ALA A 96 -24.41 3.39 18.44
CA ALA A 96 -24.20 2.89 19.80
C ALA A 96 -23.25 3.76 20.65
N GLY A 97 -22.72 4.86 20.09
CA GLY A 97 -21.83 5.79 20.79
C GLY A 97 -20.34 5.44 20.70
N ASP A 98 -19.95 4.44 19.89
CA ASP A 98 -18.54 4.15 19.62
C ASP A 98 -17.99 5.12 18.55
N GLU A 99 -17.47 6.25 19.04
CA GLU A 99 -16.85 7.29 18.22
C GLU A 99 -15.57 6.82 17.48
N THR A 100 -14.95 5.71 17.91
CA THR A 100 -13.75 5.16 17.25
C THR A 100 -14.05 4.57 15.88
N ALA A 101 -15.33 4.26 15.58
CA ALA A 101 -15.75 3.73 14.30
C ALA A 101 -15.75 4.77 13.16
N ARG A 102 -15.70 6.08 13.47
CA ARG A 102 -15.72 7.15 12.45
C ARG A 102 -14.44 7.19 11.63
N LEU A 103 -14.57 7.20 10.30
CA LEU A 103 -13.45 7.44 9.38
C LEU A 103 -13.11 8.92 9.32
N LYS A 104 -11.81 9.23 9.36
CA LYS A 104 -11.27 10.57 9.21
C LYS A 104 -10.46 10.60 7.93
N PHE A 105 -10.97 11.24 6.88
CA PHE A 105 -10.22 11.39 5.64
C PHE A 105 -9.48 12.73 5.63
N VAL A 106 -8.23 12.72 5.17
CA VAL A 106 -7.49 13.96 4.94
C VAL A 106 -7.84 14.46 3.54
N THR A 107 -8.54 15.58 3.46
CA THR A 107 -8.70 16.29 2.19
C THR A 107 -7.37 16.96 1.87
N VAL A 108 -6.59 16.36 0.97
CA VAL A 108 -5.41 17.03 0.42
C VAL A 108 -5.90 18.04 -0.62
N PRO A 109 -5.68 19.36 -0.43
CA PRO A 109 -5.97 20.33 -1.49
C PRO A 109 -5.18 19.96 -2.74
N ALA A 110 -5.79 20.13 -3.92
CA ALA A 110 -5.29 19.65 -5.22
C ALA A 110 -3.94 20.23 -5.69
N ALA A 111 -3.19 20.90 -4.83
CA ALA A 111 -1.95 21.60 -5.14
C ALA A 111 -0.81 21.15 -4.24
N VAL A 112 -0.25 19.94 -4.46
CA VAL A 112 1.20 19.63 -4.37
C VAL A 112 1.45 18.33 -5.13
N ILE A 113 1.37 18.36 -6.46
CA ILE A 113 2.15 17.43 -7.29
C ILE A 113 3.24 18.29 -7.91
N GLU A 114 4.30 18.53 -7.14
CA GLU A 114 5.53 19.01 -7.75
C GLU A 114 6.05 17.87 -8.63
N PRO A 115 6.30 18.09 -9.93
CA PRO A 115 6.92 17.08 -10.76
C PRO A 115 8.30 16.80 -10.18
N VAL A 116 8.58 15.53 -9.87
CA VAL A 116 9.92 15.06 -9.49
C VAL A 116 10.87 15.39 -10.64
N THR A 117 11.51 16.56 -10.53
CA THR A 117 12.42 17.06 -11.54
C THR A 117 13.74 16.33 -11.30
N SER A 118 14.06 15.44 -12.26
CA SER A 118 15.37 14.85 -12.59
C SER A 118 16.42 14.70 -11.48
N LEU A 119 16.84 13.45 -11.25
CA LEU A 119 18.07 13.09 -10.55
C LEU A 119 19.25 13.92 -11.08
N ALA A 120 19.76 14.84 -10.26
CA ALA A 120 21.03 15.51 -10.53
C ALA A 120 22.17 14.46 -10.43
N PRO A 121 23.13 14.43 -11.37
CA PRO A 121 24.26 13.52 -11.30
C PRO A 121 25.16 13.93 -10.13
N VAL A 122 25.49 12.96 -9.27
CA VAL A 122 26.45 13.09 -8.18
C VAL A 122 27.82 13.43 -8.78
N ALA A 123 28.26 14.68 -8.60
CA ALA A 123 29.61 15.12 -8.98
C ALA A 123 30.64 14.42 -8.07
N ALA A 124 31.34 13.43 -8.63
CA ALA A 124 32.48 12.79 -7.99
C ALA A 124 33.65 13.78 -7.89
N LYS A 125 33.92 14.26 -6.67
CA LYS A 125 35.06 15.12 -6.35
C LYS A 125 36.34 14.28 -6.23
N GLY A 126 36.94 13.93 -7.37
CA GLY A 126 38.27 13.31 -7.43
C GLY A 126 39.39 14.33 -7.22
N LYS A 127 40.07 14.23 -6.09
CA LYS A 127 41.21 15.08 -5.71
C LYS A 127 42.51 14.40 -6.18
N GLY A 128 42.99 14.73 -7.38
CA GLY A 128 44.27 14.24 -7.92
C GLY A 128 45.24 15.38 -8.19
N LYS A 129 46.21 15.60 -7.28
CA LYS A 129 47.39 16.44 -7.53
C LYS A 129 48.41 15.58 -8.29
N GLY A 130 48.68 15.92 -9.55
CA GLY A 130 49.82 15.41 -10.31
C GLY A 130 50.49 16.55 -11.05
N LYS A 131 51.62 17.05 -10.53
CA LYS A 131 52.51 17.95 -11.26
C LYS A 131 53.45 17.08 -12.09
N GLY A 132 53.46 17.27 -13.42
CA GLY A 132 54.44 16.72 -14.33
C GLY A 132 54.83 17.79 -15.35
N LYS A 133 56.05 18.29 -15.22
CA LYS A 133 56.76 19.15 -16.19
C LYS A 133 57.80 18.24 -16.86
N TRP A 134 58.16 18.60 -18.09
CA TRP A 134 59.08 17.96 -19.06
C TRP A 134 58.39 17.05 -20.06
#